data_AF-A0A1G7LD76-F1
#
_entry.id   AF-A0A1G7LD76-F1
#
_cell.length_a   1.000
_cell.length_b   1.000
_cell.length_c   1.000
_cell.angle_alpha   90.00
_cell.angle_beta   90.00
_cell.angle_gamma   90.00
#
_symmetry.space_group_name_H-M   'P 1'
#
loop_
_entity.id
_entity.type
_entity.pdbx_description
1 polymer ?
#
loop_
_entity_poly.entity_id
_entity_poly.type
_entity_poly.pdbx_seq_one_letter_code
_entity_poly.pdbx_strand_id
1 'polypeptide(L)'
;MERLNKIFSEVPEITDNYADPNITLIEGNIEIKNLSFSYKKGLPPVLKNINISLPKGKTLAIIGKTGSGKSTLVNLLARLYKVPQDTIFIDGHDINEIPLKVLRQNMGFVPQDNFIFSDTIANNIAFVNEEPLEKIQEFASMADVHKDIMDFPQRYQTIVGERGVTLSGGQKQRIAIARALIKEPKILILDDSLSAVDTNTEETILNNLREYMKDRTTIIVSHRISTIKNADEIIVLDNGEIVERGTHEELIKLKGLYNSIYEKQQLEDAILKEV
;
A
#
# COMPACT_ATOMS: atom_id res chain seq x y z
N MET A 1 -32.61 21.69 3.46
CA MET A 1 -32.91 20.88 2.26
C MET A 1 -31.88 21.07 1.14
N GLU A 2 -31.49 22.30 0.80
CA GLU A 2 -30.55 22.57 -0.30
C GLU A 2 -29.19 21.84 -0.20
N ARG A 3 -28.56 21.81 1.00
CA ARG A 3 -27.30 21.07 1.21
C ARG A 3 -27.43 19.55 1.08
N LEU A 4 -28.56 18.98 1.53
CA LEU A 4 -28.83 17.55 1.40
C LEU A 4 -29.07 17.18 -0.06
N ASN A 5 -29.87 17.98 -0.78
CA ASN A 5 -30.11 17.79 -2.20
C ASN A 5 -28.83 17.87 -3.02
N LYS A 6 -27.89 18.74 -2.63
CA LYS A 6 -26.55 18.79 -3.26
C LYS A 6 -25.82 17.45 -3.11
N ILE A 7 -25.79 16.86 -1.92
CA ILE A 7 -25.16 15.55 -1.70
C ILE A 7 -25.85 14.44 -2.51
N PHE A 8 -27.18 14.41 -2.53
CA PHE A 8 -27.93 13.38 -3.28
C PHE A 8 -27.85 13.53 -4.81
N SER A 9 -27.48 14.71 -5.32
CA SER A 9 -27.33 14.97 -6.76
C SER A 9 -25.90 14.87 -7.26
N GLU A 10 -24.91 14.71 -6.36
CA GLU A 10 -23.53 14.47 -6.76
C GLU A 10 -23.41 13.09 -7.43
N VAL A 11 -22.76 13.07 -8.58
CA VAL A 11 -22.48 11.85 -9.33
C VAL A 11 -21.09 11.38 -8.96
N PRO A 12 -20.90 10.15 -8.47
CA PRO A 12 -19.57 9.62 -8.18
C PRO A 12 -18.68 9.69 -9.43
N GLU A 13 -17.47 10.24 -9.28
CA GLU A 13 -16.52 10.32 -10.39
C GLU A 13 -16.03 8.94 -10.86
N ILE A 14 -16.04 7.97 -9.95
CA ILE A 14 -15.55 6.60 -10.16
C ILE A 14 -16.74 5.66 -10.16
N THR A 15 -16.98 5.02 -11.29
CA THR A 15 -18.10 4.11 -11.53
C THR A 15 -17.65 2.91 -12.37
N ASP A 16 -18.48 1.87 -12.39
CA ASP A 16 -18.30 0.68 -13.22
C ASP A 16 -18.94 0.82 -14.62
N ASN A 17 -19.12 2.05 -15.12
CA ASN A 17 -19.79 2.31 -16.41
C ASN A 17 -19.06 1.69 -17.62
N TYR A 18 -17.76 1.47 -17.51
CA TYR A 18 -16.93 0.83 -18.54
C TYR A 18 -16.53 -0.60 -18.14
N ALA A 19 -17.04 -1.12 -17.02
CA ALA A 19 -16.62 -2.41 -16.52
C ALA A 19 -17.17 -3.56 -17.37
N ASP A 20 -16.32 -4.51 -17.72
CA ASP A 20 -16.72 -5.78 -18.30
C ASP A 20 -17.15 -6.74 -17.16
N PRO A 21 -18.43 -7.12 -17.08
CA PRO A 21 -18.92 -8.03 -16.05
C PRO A 21 -18.32 -9.45 -16.14
N ASN A 22 -17.68 -9.80 -17.26
CA ASN A 22 -17.01 -11.09 -17.43
C ASN A 22 -15.65 -11.16 -16.70
N ILE A 23 -15.09 -10.02 -16.31
CA ILE A 23 -13.85 -9.97 -15.53
C ILE A 23 -14.20 -10.23 -14.06
N THR A 24 -14.11 -11.50 -13.66
CA THR A 24 -14.46 -11.93 -12.30
C THR A 24 -13.24 -12.24 -11.42
N LEU A 25 -12.06 -12.38 -12.01
CA LEU A 25 -10.83 -12.80 -11.35
C LEU A 25 -9.65 -11.99 -11.89
N ILE A 26 -8.64 -11.78 -11.04
CA ILE A 26 -7.34 -11.23 -11.42
C ILE A 26 -6.22 -12.12 -10.84
N GLU A 27 -5.13 -12.25 -11.56
CA GLU A 27 -3.91 -12.99 -11.18
C GLU A 27 -2.82 -12.06 -10.64
N GLY A 28 -2.88 -10.77 -11.00
CA GLY A 28 -2.08 -9.70 -10.40
C GLY A 28 -0.91 -9.19 -11.23
N ASN A 29 -0.81 -9.50 -12.53
CA ASN A 29 0.18 -8.83 -13.38
C ASN A 29 -0.22 -7.37 -13.57
N ILE A 30 0.69 -6.43 -13.35
CA ILE A 30 0.41 -4.99 -13.48
C ILE A 30 1.29 -4.42 -14.59
N GLU A 31 0.69 -3.65 -15.49
CA GLU A 31 1.41 -2.91 -16.53
C GLU A 31 0.92 -1.47 -16.56
N ILE A 32 1.84 -0.52 -16.56
CA ILE A 32 1.55 0.91 -16.66
C ILE A 32 2.26 1.44 -17.90
N LYS A 33 1.52 2.10 -18.79
CA LYS A 33 2.00 2.63 -20.08
C LYS A 33 1.71 4.12 -20.18
N ASN A 34 2.76 4.91 -20.40
CA ASN A 34 2.68 6.35 -20.68
C ASN A 34 1.79 7.14 -19.72
N LEU A 35 1.68 6.70 -18.46
CA LEU A 35 0.75 7.29 -17.50
C LEU A 35 1.20 8.70 -17.14
N SER A 36 0.34 9.67 -17.43
CA SER A 36 0.48 11.06 -16.97
C SER A 36 -0.81 11.49 -16.27
N PHE A 37 -0.69 12.11 -15.10
CA PHE A 37 -1.86 12.37 -14.25
C PHE A 37 -1.78 13.73 -13.53
N SER A 38 -2.90 14.45 -13.52
CA SER A 38 -3.15 15.65 -12.73
C SER A 38 -4.44 15.47 -11.92
N TYR A 39 -4.45 15.90 -10.66
CA TYR A 39 -5.64 15.82 -9.80
C TYR A 39 -6.84 16.62 -10.34
N LYS A 40 -6.59 17.70 -11.08
CA LYS A 40 -7.62 18.49 -11.74
C LYS A 40 -7.13 18.93 -13.12
N LYS A 41 -8.08 19.06 -14.04
CA LYS A 41 -7.81 19.63 -15.36
C LYS A 41 -7.24 21.04 -15.21
N GLY A 42 -6.13 21.32 -15.88
CA GLY A 42 -5.44 22.62 -15.82
C GLY A 42 -4.40 22.75 -14.71
N LEU A 43 -4.27 21.77 -13.81
CA LEU A 43 -3.13 21.70 -12.88
C LEU A 43 -1.94 20.96 -13.53
N PRO A 44 -0.70 21.29 -13.13
CA PRO A 44 0.48 20.58 -13.60
C PRO A 44 0.40 19.09 -13.26
N PRO A 45 0.97 18.21 -14.12
CA PRO A 45 0.97 16.77 -13.88
C PRO A 45 1.83 16.41 -12.67
N VAL A 46 1.25 15.60 -11.80
CA VAL A 46 1.90 15.00 -10.63
C VAL A 46 2.67 13.74 -11.02
N LEU A 47 2.19 13.01 -12.02
CA LEU A 47 2.89 11.89 -12.66
C LEU A 47 3.05 12.21 -14.14
N LYS A 48 4.21 11.87 -14.71
CA LYS A 48 4.59 12.19 -16.08
C LYS A 48 5.25 10.97 -16.70
N ASN A 49 4.65 10.48 -17.79
CA ASN A 49 5.17 9.38 -18.60
C ASN A 49 5.67 8.17 -17.80
N ILE A 50 4.88 7.73 -16.82
CA ILE A 50 5.22 6.57 -15.99
C ILE A 50 5.02 5.29 -16.80
N ASN A 51 6.05 4.45 -16.83
CA ASN A 51 6.06 3.15 -17.50
C ASN A 51 6.60 2.10 -16.54
N ILE A 52 5.78 1.10 -16.21
CA ILE A 52 6.11 0.04 -15.23
C ILE A 52 5.57 -1.29 -15.78
N SER A 53 6.35 -2.35 -15.64
CA SER A 53 5.90 -3.72 -15.91
C SER A 53 6.24 -4.56 -14.68
N LEU A 54 5.21 -5.00 -13.97
CA LEU A 54 5.33 -5.75 -12.73
C LEU A 54 4.65 -7.12 -12.88
N PRO A 55 5.42 -8.18 -13.15
CA PRO A 55 4.88 -9.54 -13.27
C PRO A 55 4.29 -10.04 -11.95
N LYS A 56 3.39 -11.02 -12.03
CA LYS A 56 2.84 -11.66 -10.84
C LYS A 56 3.92 -12.27 -9.94
N GLY A 57 3.71 -12.17 -8.63
CA GLY A 57 4.65 -12.68 -7.61
C GLY A 57 5.93 -11.87 -7.45
N LYS A 58 6.04 -10.72 -8.12
CA LYS A 58 7.17 -9.81 -7.98
C LYS A 58 6.87 -8.66 -7.04
N THR A 59 7.92 -8.20 -6.36
CA THR A 59 7.87 -7.04 -5.46
C THR A 59 8.52 -5.83 -6.11
N LEU A 60 7.74 -4.79 -6.32
CA LEU A 60 8.21 -3.47 -6.73
C LEU A 60 8.30 -2.55 -5.51
N ALA A 61 9.46 -1.93 -5.32
CA ALA A 61 9.61 -0.86 -4.36
C ALA A 61 9.61 0.52 -5.03
N ILE A 62 9.01 1.50 -4.37
CA ILE A 62 8.93 2.88 -4.84
C ILE A 62 9.51 3.79 -3.76
N ILE A 63 10.59 4.50 -4.08
CA ILE A 63 11.22 5.48 -3.19
C ILE A 63 11.36 6.83 -3.88
N GLY A 64 11.47 7.89 -3.09
CA GLY A 64 11.59 9.25 -3.61
C GLY A 64 11.23 10.28 -2.57
N LYS A 65 11.53 11.55 -2.87
CA LYS A 65 11.23 12.67 -1.97
C LYS A 65 9.74 12.82 -1.72
N THR A 66 9.38 13.50 -0.62
CA THR A 66 7.99 13.90 -0.38
C THR A 66 7.48 14.74 -1.55
N GLY A 67 6.26 14.45 -2.02
CA GLY A 67 5.67 15.13 -3.18
C GLY A 67 6.11 14.60 -4.54
N SER A 68 6.93 13.55 -4.62
CA SER A 68 7.37 13.00 -5.92
C SER A 68 6.29 12.25 -6.71
N GLY A 69 5.14 11.94 -6.09
CA GLY A 69 4.00 11.28 -6.74
C GLY A 69 3.76 9.82 -6.33
N LYS A 70 4.51 9.27 -5.37
CA LYS A 70 4.42 7.84 -4.97
C LYS A 70 3.02 7.43 -4.53
N SER A 71 2.45 8.13 -3.55
CA SER A 71 1.08 7.88 -3.07
C SER A 71 0.03 8.10 -4.16
N THR A 72 0.25 9.07 -5.07
CA THR A 72 -0.62 9.28 -6.24
C THR A 72 -0.66 8.04 -7.13
N LEU A 73 0.49 7.42 -7.40
CA LEU A 73 0.61 6.24 -8.25
C LEU A 73 -0.16 5.05 -7.65
N VAL A 74 0.03 4.75 -6.37
CA VAL A 74 -0.68 3.64 -5.71
C VAL A 74 -2.18 3.93 -5.54
N ASN A 75 -2.58 5.18 -5.34
CA ASN A 75 -3.99 5.57 -5.30
C ASN A 75 -4.69 5.39 -6.67
N LEU A 76 -3.97 5.56 -7.78
CA LEU A 76 -4.49 5.26 -9.11
C LEU A 76 -4.67 3.76 -9.33
N LEU A 77 -3.71 2.94 -8.87
CA LEU A 77 -3.83 1.47 -8.89
C LEU A 77 -5.03 0.98 -8.07
N ALA A 78 -5.33 1.62 -6.94
CA ALA A 78 -6.50 1.30 -6.12
C ALA A 78 -7.83 1.89 -6.68
N ARG A 79 -7.79 2.58 -7.83
CA ARG A 79 -8.90 3.36 -8.40
C ARG A 79 -9.59 4.23 -7.35
N LEU A 80 -8.79 4.99 -6.59
CA LEU A 80 -9.27 6.04 -5.68
C LEU A 80 -9.38 7.40 -6.39
N TYR A 81 -8.81 7.51 -7.59
CA TYR A 81 -8.99 8.61 -8.54
C TYR A 81 -9.36 8.07 -9.92
N LYS A 82 -9.87 8.94 -10.78
CA LYS A 82 -10.14 8.60 -12.18
C LYS A 82 -8.82 8.33 -12.91
N VAL A 83 -8.69 7.12 -13.45
CA VAL A 83 -7.51 6.69 -14.20
C VAL A 83 -7.70 7.03 -15.69
N PRO A 84 -6.70 7.60 -16.38
CA PRO A 84 -6.76 7.75 -17.83
C PRO A 84 -6.88 6.38 -18.52
N GLN A 85 -7.72 6.28 -19.55
CA GLN A 85 -7.86 5.04 -20.34
C GLN A 85 -6.53 4.66 -21.01
N ASP A 86 -6.34 3.37 -21.22
CA ASP A 86 -5.20 2.73 -21.87
C ASP A 86 -3.85 3.01 -21.19
N THR A 87 -3.85 3.32 -19.88
CA THR A 87 -2.61 3.65 -19.14
C THR A 87 -2.25 2.68 -18.03
N ILE A 88 -3.21 2.00 -17.43
CA ILE A 88 -2.97 1.02 -16.35
C ILE A 88 -3.75 -0.24 -16.70
N PHE A 89 -3.04 -1.35 -16.72
CA PHE A 89 -3.57 -2.66 -17.04
C PHE A 89 -3.31 -3.64 -15.89
N ILE A 90 -4.28 -4.49 -15.61
CA ILE A 90 -4.13 -5.64 -14.73
C ILE A 90 -4.50 -6.89 -15.52
N ASP A 91 -3.56 -7.82 -15.64
CA ASP A 91 -3.68 -9.04 -16.44
C ASP A 91 -4.09 -8.79 -17.90
N GLY A 92 -3.65 -7.65 -18.45
CA GLY A 92 -3.93 -7.23 -19.83
C GLY A 92 -5.25 -6.47 -20.03
N HIS A 93 -6.10 -6.37 -19.01
CA HIS A 93 -7.32 -5.58 -19.03
C HIS A 93 -7.05 -4.16 -18.55
N ASP A 94 -7.61 -3.14 -19.21
CA ASP A 94 -7.57 -1.77 -18.67
C ASP A 94 -8.25 -1.77 -17.30
N ILE A 95 -7.63 -1.14 -16.31
CA ILE A 95 -8.14 -1.10 -14.94
C ILE A 95 -9.55 -0.50 -14.84
N ASN A 96 -9.95 0.36 -15.79
CA ASN A 96 -11.29 0.93 -15.91
C ASN A 96 -12.34 -0.10 -16.35
N GLU A 97 -11.94 -1.17 -17.02
CA GLU A 97 -12.79 -2.29 -17.45
C GLU A 97 -13.00 -3.32 -16.32
N ILE A 98 -12.17 -3.28 -15.27
CA ILE A 98 -12.30 -4.22 -14.15
C ILE A 98 -13.37 -3.71 -13.18
N PRO A 99 -14.40 -4.50 -12.83
CA PRO A 99 -15.38 -4.11 -11.83
C PRO A 99 -14.70 -3.72 -10.50
N LEU A 100 -15.08 -2.59 -9.92
CA LEU A 100 -14.47 -2.06 -8.68
C LEU A 100 -14.48 -3.08 -7.54
N LYS A 101 -15.55 -3.87 -7.45
CA LYS A 101 -15.66 -4.94 -6.46
C LYS A 101 -14.57 -6.00 -6.67
N VAL A 102 -14.37 -6.46 -7.90
CA VAL A 102 -13.35 -7.48 -8.24
C VAL A 102 -11.95 -6.94 -7.98
N LEU A 103 -11.67 -5.71 -8.42
CA LEU A 103 -10.38 -5.05 -8.20
C LEU A 103 -10.06 -4.94 -6.70
N ARG A 104 -10.98 -4.37 -5.90
CA ARG A 104 -10.73 -4.05 -4.49
C ARG A 104 -10.83 -5.25 -3.56
N GLN A 105 -11.52 -6.33 -3.97
CA GLN A 105 -11.49 -7.59 -3.22
C GLN A 105 -10.16 -8.32 -3.40
N ASN A 106 -9.52 -8.21 -4.56
CA ASN A 106 -8.24 -8.84 -4.85
C ASN A 106 -7.03 -7.94 -4.56
N MET A 107 -7.25 -6.76 -3.96
CA MET A 107 -6.21 -5.79 -3.63
C MET A 107 -6.21 -5.47 -2.13
N GLY A 108 -5.10 -5.79 -1.46
CA GLY A 108 -4.82 -5.34 -0.11
C GLY A 108 -4.12 -4.00 -0.19
N PHE A 109 -4.72 -2.96 0.39
CA PHE A 109 -4.14 -1.64 0.40
C PHE A 109 -4.02 -1.14 1.83
N VAL A 110 -2.77 -0.85 2.24
CA VAL A 110 -2.46 -0.24 3.52
C VAL A 110 -1.96 1.18 3.24
N PRO A 111 -2.80 2.22 3.41
CA PRO A 111 -2.39 3.60 3.18
C PRO A 111 -1.39 4.08 4.25
N GLN A 112 -0.74 5.21 3.98
CA GLN A 112 0.15 5.88 4.94
C GLN A 112 -0.62 6.24 6.23
N ASP A 113 -1.77 6.89 6.07
CA ASP A 113 -2.68 7.25 7.15
C ASP A 113 -3.73 6.14 7.36
N ASN A 114 -3.46 5.27 8.33
CA ASN A 114 -4.33 4.15 8.66
C ASN A 114 -5.43 4.55 9.65
N PHE A 115 -6.67 4.10 9.36
CA PHE A 115 -7.83 4.31 10.21
C PHE A 115 -8.23 3.02 10.95
N ILE A 116 -8.59 3.16 12.23
CA ILE A 116 -9.14 2.09 13.06
C ILE A 116 -10.57 2.49 13.42
N PHE A 117 -11.50 1.55 13.21
CA PHE A 117 -12.91 1.72 13.56
C PHE A 117 -13.08 1.62 15.07
N SER A 118 -14.05 2.36 15.60
CA SER A 118 -14.46 2.27 17.01
C SER A 118 -15.20 0.95 17.28
N ASP A 119 -14.46 -0.16 17.31
CA ASP A 119 -14.93 -1.54 17.40
C ASP A 119 -13.84 -2.43 18.04
N THR A 120 -14.10 -3.73 18.18
CA THR A 120 -13.11 -4.70 18.67
C THR A 120 -11.89 -4.80 17.75
N ILE A 121 -10.76 -5.23 18.30
CA ILE A 121 -9.56 -5.52 17.48
C ILE A 121 -9.87 -6.63 16.46
N ALA A 122 -10.62 -7.67 16.85
CA ALA A 122 -11.07 -8.73 15.96
C ALA A 122 -11.83 -8.17 14.74
N ASN A 123 -12.84 -7.33 14.99
CA ASN A 123 -13.62 -6.70 13.92
C ASN A 123 -12.79 -5.71 13.10
N ASN A 124 -11.80 -5.06 13.70
CA ASN A 124 -10.88 -4.24 12.94
C ASN A 124 -9.98 -5.08 12.00
N ILE A 125 -9.61 -6.30 12.35
CA ILE A 125 -8.81 -7.17 11.47
C ILE A 125 -9.71 -7.84 10.43
N ALA A 126 -10.75 -8.56 10.86
CA ALA A 126 -11.69 -9.27 9.98
C ALA A 126 -12.52 -8.32 9.10
N PHE A 127 -12.74 -7.11 9.60
CA PHE A 127 -13.50 -6.05 8.94
C PHE A 127 -14.92 -6.51 8.57
N VAL A 128 -15.31 -6.44 7.30
CA VAL A 128 -16.67 -6.71 6.82
C VAL A 128 -16.96 -8.23 6.71
N ASN A 129 -15.96 -9.08 6.92
CA ASN A 129 -16.12 -10.53 6.83
C ASN A 129 -16.23 -11.15 8.22
N GLU A 130 -17.10 -12.14 8.37
CA GLU A 130 -17.05 -13.05 9.51
C GLU A 130 -15.90 -14.05 9.28
N GLU A 131 -14.82 -13.91 10.03
CA GLU A 131 -13.64 -14.77 9.92
C GLU A 131 -13.43 -15.52 11.26
N PRO A 132 -13.00 -16.80 11.24
CA PRO A 132 -12.64 -17.52 12.45
C PRO A 132 -11.53 -16.81 13.23
N LEU A 133 -11.57 -16.89 14.57
CA LEU A 133 -10.58 -16.25 15.42
C LEU A 133 -9.17 -16.75 15.13
N GLU A 134 -9.02 -18.02 14.77
CA GLU A 134 -7.75 -18.63 14.40
C GLU A 134 -7.12 -17.94 13.19
N LYS A 135 -7.92 -17.63 12.16
CA LYS A 135 -7.47 -16.91 10.96
C LYS A 135 -7.11 -15.46 11.31
N ILE A 136 -7.89 -14.81 12.17
CA ILE A 136 -7.55 -13.47 12.68
C ILE A 136 -6.21 -13.48 13.43
N GLN A 137 -5.96 -14.50 14.25
CA GLN A 137 -4.72 -14.67 15.00
C GLN A 137 -3.51 -14.93 14.09
N GLU A 138 -3.69 -15.72 13.05
CA GLU A 138 -2.67 -15.98 12.03
C GLU A 138 -2.20 -14.68 11.38
N PHE A 139 -3.12 -13.89 10.81
CA PHE A 139 -2.75 -12.63 10.13
C PHE A 139 -2.28 -11.54 11.10
N ALA A 140 -2.79 -11.52 12.34
CA ALA A 140 -2.24 -10.67 13.40
C ALA A 140 -0.80 -11.05 13.77
N SER A 141 -0.46 -12.34 13.70
CA SER A 141 0.90 -12.82 13.96
C SER A 141 1.83 -12.49 12.80
N MET A 142 1.37 -12.63 11.55
CA MET A 142 2.13 -12.21 10.37
C MET A 142 2.48 -10.72 10.42
N ALA A 143 1.52 -9.88 10.85
CA ALA A 143 1.72 -8.45 11.02
C ALA A 143 2.45 -8.06 12.34
N ASP A 144 2.92 -9.03 13.12
CA ASP A 144 3.61 -8.83 14.40
C ASP A 144 2.84 -7.99 15.45
N VAL A 145 1.52 -8.18 15.55
CA VAL A 145 0.69 -7.50 16.56
C VAL A 145 -0.05 -8.45 17.49
N HIS A 146 0.01 -9.75 17.24
CA HIS A 146 -0.65 -10.75 18.10
C HIS A 146 -0.23 -10.63 19.57
N LYS A 147 1.07 -10.50 19.86
CA LYS A 147 1.57 -10.40 21.24
C LYS A 147 1.01 -9.17 21.96
N ASP A 148 1.07 -8.00 21.32
CA ASP A 148 0.48 -6.76 21.84
C ASP A 148 -1.02 -6.94 22.15
N ILE A 149 -1.75 -7.63 21.27
CA ILE A 149 -3.18 -7.88 21.47
C ILE A 149 -3.41 -8.75 22.70
N MET A 150 -2.58 -9.76 22.91
CA MET A 150 -2.71 -10.68 24.03
C MET A 150 -2.43 -10.04 25.39
N ASP A 151 -1.71 -8.92 25.42
CA ASP A 151 -1.45 -8.12 26.62
C ASP A 151 -2.67 -7.31 27.08
N PHE A 152 -3.66 -7.08 26.20
CA PHE A 152 -4.91 -6.43 26.62
C PHE A 152 -5.79 -7.39 27.45
N PRO A 153 -6.50 -6.89 28.48
CA PRO A 153 -7.38 -7.72 29.32
C PRO A 153 -8.46 -8.47 28.54
N GLN A 154 -9.00 -7.86 27.49
CA GLN A 154 -10.04 -8.44 26.63
C GLN A 154 -9.48 -9.02 25.32
N ARG A 155 -8.15 -8.99 25.15
CA ARG A 155 -7.44 -9.52 23.98
C ARG A 155 -8.06 -9.01 22.67
N TYR A 156 -8.44 -9.91 21.76
CA TYR A 156 -9.10 -9.59 20.50
C TYR A 156 -10.48 -8.91 20.63
N GLN A 157 -11.15 -9.06 21.78
CA GLN A 157 -12.42 -8.39 22.08
C GLN A 157 -12.23 -6.98 22.66
N THR A 158 -10.99 -6.52 22.82
CA THR A 158 -10.70 -5.15 23.26
C THR A 158 -11.28 -4.16 22.26
N ILE A 159 -12.16 -3.27 22.74
CA ILE A 159 -12.70 -2.16 21.95
C ILE A 159 -11.62 -1.08 21.82
N VAL A 160 -11.37 -0.62 20.60
CA VAL A 160 -10.42 0.46 20.27
C VAL A 160 -11.16 1.64 19.62
N GLY A 161 -10.49 2.78 19.44
CA GLY A 161 -11.07 3.98 18.80
C GLY A 161 -11.59 5.03 19.80
N GLU A 162 -12.51 5.90 19.37
CA GLU A 162 -12.93 7.10 20.13
C GLU A 162 -13.48 6.80 21.54
N ARG A 163 -14.06 5.61 21.73
CA ARG A 163 -14.63 5.14 23.01
C ARG A 163 -13.88 3.94 23.60
N GLY A 164 -12.77 3.54 22.97
CA GLY A 164 -12.01 2.35 23.30
C GLY A 164 -10.61 2.66 23.80
N VAL A 165 -9.78 1.62 23.86
CA VAL A 165 -8.34 1.76 24.14
C VAL A 165 -7.66 2.52 23.01
N THR A 166 -6.79 3.46 23.39
CA THR A 166 -5.91 4.15 22.43
C THR A 166 -4.75 3.25 22.06
N LEU A 167 -4.67 2.89 20.78
CA LEU A 167 -3.54 2.17 20.21
C LEU A 167 -2.39 3.12 19.87
N SER A 168 -1.15 2.63 19.98
CA SER A 168 0.03 3.33 19.46
C SER A 168 -0.01 3.43 17.92
N GLY A 169 0.79 4.32 17.33
CA GLY A 169 0.90 4.44 15.87
C GLY A 169 1.29 3.13 15.19
N GLY A 170 2.33 2.46 15.71
CA GLY A 170 2.78 1.15 15.21
C GLY A 170 1.72 0.04 15.38
N GLN A 171 0.98 0.02 16.50
CA GLN A 171 -0.12 -0.95 16.69
C GLN A 171 -1.23 -0.75 15.66
N LYS A 172 -1.62 0.51 15.37
CA LYS A 172 -2.63 0.82 14.35
C LYS A 172 -2.17 0.37 12.96
N GLN A 173 -0.91 0.65 12.60
CA GLN A 173 -0.33 0.22 11.33
C GLN A 173 -0.33 -1.31 11.20
N ARG A 174 0.13 -2.03 12.21
CA ARG A 174 0.15 -3.50 12.18
C ARG A 174 -1.25 -4.13 12.12
N ILE A 175 -2.24 -3.55 12.80
CA ILE A 175 -3.64 -3.98 12.65
C ILE A 175 -4.16 -3.72 11.21
N ALA A 176 -3.80 -2.58 10.61
CA ALA A 176 -4.17 -2.29 9.22
C ALA A 176 -3.49 -3.25 8.22
N ILE A 177 -2.25 -3.63 8.48
CA ILE A 177 -1.54 -4.68 7.72
C ILE A 177 -2.31 -6.01 7.84
N ALA A 178 -2.61 -6.48 9.06
CA ALA A 178 -3.38 -7.70 9.26
C ALA A 178 -4.74 -7.67 8.54
N ARG A 179 -5.43 -6.51 8.57
CA ARG A 179 -6.69 -6.28 7.82
C ARG A 179 -6.53 -6.38 6.31
N ALA A 180 -5.41 -5.92 5.75
CA ALA A 180 -5.15 -6.05 4.32
C ALA A 180 -4.83 -7.50 3.93
N LEU A 181 -4.10 -8.23 4.79
CA LEU A 181 -3.67 -9.60 4.54
C LEU A 181 -4.79 -10.63 4.67
N ILE A 182 -5.72 -10.46 5.61
CA ILE A 182 -6.78 -11.45 5.86
C ILE A 182 -7.73 -11.65 4.66
N LYS A 183 -7.77 -10.66 3.75
CA LYS A 183 -8.48 -10.74 2.46
C LYS A 183 -7.80 -11.64 1.45
N GLU A 184 -6.57 -12.08 1.74
CA GLU A 184 -5.73 -12.88 0.88
C GLU A 184 -5.57 -12.33 -0.56
N PRO A 185 -5.29 -11.02 -0.73
CA PRO A 185 -5.32 -10.34 -2.02
C PRO A 185 -4.20 -10.76 -2.96
N LYS A 186 -4.48 -10.79 -4.27
CA LYS A 186 -3.50 -11.08 -5.32
C LYS A 186 -2.48 -9.95 -5.50
N ILE A 187 -2.89 -8.72 -5.19
CA ILE A 187 -2.06 -7.53 -5.21
C ILE A 187 -1.99 -6.95 -3.79
N LEU A 188 -0.80 -6.78 -3.24
CA LEU A 188 -0.57 -6.12 -1.95
C LEU A 188 0.13 -4.77 -2.16
N ILE A 189 -0.41 -3.71 -1.58
CA ILE A 189 0.15 -2.36 -1.66
C ILE A 189 0.34 -1.85 -0.23
N LEU A 190 1.59 -1.51 0.11
CA LEU A 190 2.01 -0.94 1.39
C LEU A 190 2.51 0.48 1.13
N ASP A 191 1.70 1.50 1.41
CA ASP A 191 2.06 2.91 1.19
C ASP A 191 2.61 3.54 2.46
N ASP A 192 3.93 3.50 2.67
CA ASP A 192 4.61 4.04 3.86
C ASP A 192 4.02 3.52 5.19
N SER A 193 3.48 2.30 5.15
CA SER A 193 2.66 1.71 6.20
C SER A 193 3.46 1.15 7.39
N LEU A 194 4.78 1.28 7.37
CA LEU A 194 5.69 0.83 8.43
C LEU A 194 6.40 2.02 9.11
N SER A 195 6.13 3.25 8.68
CA SER A 195 6.80 4.47 9.13
C SER A 195 6.71 4.74 10.65
N ALA A 196 5.66 4.26 11.32
CA ALA A 196 5.47 4.42 12.77
C ALA A 196 5.94 3.19 13.57
N VAL A 197 6.65 2.27 12.92
CA VAL A 197 7.19 1.03 13.48
C VAL A 197 8.71 1.16 13.59
N ASP A 198 9.26 0.70 14.72
CA ASP A 198 10.71 0.64 14.95
C ASP A 198 11.40 -0.35 13.99
N THR A 199 12.71 -0.20 13.81
CA THR A 199 13.47 -0.95 12.81
C THR A 199 13.41 -2.48 13.02
N ASN A 200 13.45 -2.96 14.26
CA ASN A 200 13.45 -4.41 14.54
C ASN A 200 12.08 -5.03 14.23
N THR A 201 11.01 -4.32 14.62
CA THR A 201 9.65 -4.71 14.31
C THR A 201 9.38 -4.64 12.81
N GLU A 202 9.87 -3.60 12.10
CA GLU A 202 9.79 -3.51 10.63
C GLU A 202 10.41 -4.73 9.97
N GLU A 203 11.65 -5.08 10.34
CA GLU A 203 12.37 -6.22 9.78
C GLU A 203 11.62 -7.53 10.06
N THR A 204 11.07 -7.68 11.27
CA THR A 204 10.25 -8.85 11.64
C THR A 204 9.02 -8.97 10.75
N ILE A 205 8.27 -7.87 10.54
CA ILE A 205 7.10 -7.87 9.67
C ILE A 205 7.49 -8.23 8.23
N LEU A 206 8.51 -7.58 7.66
CA LEU A 206 8.94 -7.87 6.28
C LEU A 206 9.41 -9.31 6.10
N ASN A 207 10.09 -9.87 7.09
CA ASN A 207 10.49 -11.27 7.10
C ASN A 207 9.28 -12.21 7.17
N ASN A 208 8.30 -11.92 8.03
CA ASN A 208 7.06 -12.68 8.12
C ASN A 208 6.26 -12.63 6.80
N LEU A 209 6.24 -11.48 6.14
CA LEU A 209 5.56 -11.28 4.87
C LEU A 209 6.29 -11.90 3.68
N ARG A 210 7.58 -12.25 3.81
CA ARG A 210 8.40 -12.71 2.69
C ARG A 210 7.81 -13.93 1.98
N GLU A 211 7.37 -14.94 2.73
CA GLU A 211 6.73 -16.12 2.15
C GLU A 211 5.35 -15.77 1.57
N TYR A 212 4.58 -14.93 2.27
CA TYR A 212 3.27 -14.48 1.82
C TYR A 212 3.32 -13.72 0.48
N MET A 213 4.40 -12.97 0.24
CA MET A 213 4.59 -12.15 -0.98
C MET A 213 5.03 -12.96 -2.21
N LYS A 214 5.54 -14.20 -2.08
CA LYS A 214 6.13 -14.95 -3.22
C LYS A 214 5.15 -15.19 -4.38
N ASP A 215 3.88 -15.40 -4.07
CA ASP A 215 2.83 -15.67 -5.06
C ASP A 215 1.90 -14.48 -5.27
N ARG A 216 2.30 -13.29 -4.79
CA ARG A 216 1.47 -12.08 -4.80
C ARG A 216 2.27 -10.90 -5.34
N THR A 217 1.64 -10.13 -6.20
CA THR A 217 2.25 -8.90 -6.69
C THR A 217 2.28 -7.89 -5.57
N THR A 218 3.47 -7.42 -5.21
CA THR A 218 3.61 -6.52 -4.05
C THR A 218 4.20 -5.18 -4.48
N ILE A 219 3.63 -4.09 -3.99
CA ILE A 219 4.15 -2.74 -4.16
C ILE A 219 4.42 -2.15 -2.77
N ILE A 220 5.67 -1.79 -2.51
CA ILE A 220 6.09 -1.19 -1.25
C ILE A 220 6.55 0.24 -1.52
N VAL A 221 5.81 1.22 -1.03
CA VAL A 221 6.26 2.60 -0.98
C VAL A 221 6.89 2.82 0.39
N SER A 222 8.12 3.32 0.42
CA SER A 222 8.76 3.71 1.67
C SER A 222 9.70 4.88 1.43
N HIS A 223 9.93 5.63 2.50
CA HIS A 223 11.02 6.58 2.55
C HIS A 223 12.32 5.96 3.07
N ARG A 224 12.27 4.79 3.73
CA ARG A 224 13.43 4.09 4.31
C ARG A 224 13.96 3.01 3.37
N ILE A 225 15.27 2.99 3.16
CA ILE A 225 15.91 1.98 2.30
C ILE A 225 15.92 0.60 2.95
N SER A 226 15.98 0.51 4.28
CA SER A 226 15.85 -0.75 5.02
C SER A 226 14.62 -1.56 4.60
N THR A 227 13.50 -0.86 4.37
CA THR A 227 12.21 -1.46 4.00
C THR A 227 12.21 -2.05 2.59
N ILE A 228 12.93 -1.42 1.66
CA ILE A 228 12.77 -1.68 0.23
C ILE A 228 13.96 -2.37 -0.44
N LYS A 229 15.11 -2.46 0.23
CA LYS A 229 16.35 -3.00 -0.35
C LYS A 229 16.24 -4.43 -0.88
N ASN A 230 15.27 -5.21 -0.39
CA ASN A 230 15.07 -6.61 -0.77
C ASN A 230 14.03 -6.80 -1.89
N ALA A 231 13.48 -5.73 -2.47
CA ALA A 231 12.53 -5.82 -3.57
C ALA A 231 13.18 -6.39 -4.84
N ASP A 232 12.39 -7.05 -5.70
CA ASP A 232 12.87 -7.55 -7.00
C ASP A 232 13.28 -6.39 -7.92
N GLU A 233 12.57 -5.27 -7.82
CA GLU A 233 12.87 -4.04 -8.53
C GLU A 233 12.57 -2.84 -7.62
N ILE A 234 13.43 -1.82 -7.68
CA ILE A 234 13.23 -0.53 -7.04
C ILE A 234 13.14 0.53 -8.13
N ILE A 235 12.14 1.40 -8.04
CA ILE A 235 12.06 2.63 -8.84
C ILE A 235 12.24 3.85 -7.94
N VAL A 236 13.02 4.82 -8.43
CA VAL A 236 13.18 6.11 -7.79
C VAL A 236 12.33 7.13 -8.54
N LEU A 237 11.36 7.69 -7.83
CA LEU A 237 10.44 8.69 -8.35
C LEU A 237 10.86 10.08 -7.88
N ASP A 238 11.10 10.99 -8.81
CA ASP A 238 11.39 12.41 -8.55
C ASP A 238 10.58 13.31 -9.48
N ASN A 239 9.92 14.33 -8.92
CA ASN A 239 9.11 15.30 -9.68
C ASN A 239 8.10 14.68 -10.67
N GLY A 240 7.54 13.52 -10.32
CA GLY A 240 6.55 12.80 -11.11
C GLY A 240 7.12 11.88 -12.19
N GLU A 241 8.43 11.69 -12.25
CA GLU A 241 9.12 10.87 -13.26
C GLU A 241 9.96 9.77 -12.60
N ILE A 242 10.08 8.62 -13.26
CA ILE A 242 11.02 7.57 -12.85
C ILE A 242 12.41 7.99 -13.33
N VAL A 243 13.30 8.33 -12.39
CA VAL A 243 14.65 8.81 -12.69
C VAL A 243 15.70 7.68 -12.63
N GLU A 244 15.45 6.65 -11.83
CA GLU A 244 16.31 5.48 -11.69
C GLU A 244 15.45 4.22 -11.50
N ARG A 245 15.95 3.07 -11.98
CA ARG A 245 15.36 1.75 -11.72
C ARG A 245 16.45 0.68 -11.64
N GLY A 246 16.25 -0.35 -10.82
CA GLY A 246 17.15 -1.50 -10.71
C GLY A 246 17.04 -2.20 -9.36
N THR A 247 17.94 -3.13 -9.08
CA THR A 247 18.09 -3.69 -7.73
C THR A 247 18.82 -2.73 -6.79
N HIS A 248 18.80 -3.01 -5.49
CA HIS A 248 19.55 -2.24 -4.50
C HIS A 248 21.04 -2.12 -4.86
N GLU A 249 21.68 -3.23 -5.24
CA GLU A 249 23.11 -3.28 -5.59
C GLU A 249 23.43 -2.50 -6.86
N GLU A 250 22.52 -2.52 -7.85
CA GLU A 250 22.66 -1.76 -9.09
C GLU A 250 22.54 -0.26 -8.80
N LEU A 251 21.53 0.15 -8.05
CA LEU A 251 21.24 1.55 -7.74
C LEU A 251 22.32 2.20 -6.86
N ILE A 252 22.93 1.46 -5.93
CA ILE A 252 24.10 1.94 -5.16
C ILE A 252 25.27 2.23 -6.11
N LYS A 253 25.54 1.33 -7.07
CA LYS A 253 26.68 1.49 -8.01
C LYS A 253 26.50 2.68 -8.95
N LEU A 254 25.25 3.04 -9.29
CA LEU A 254 24.95 4.20 -10.12
C LEU A 254 25.34 5.53 -9.45
N LYS A 255 25.49 5.56 -8.12
CA LYS A 255 25.79 6.78 -7.34
C LYS A 255 24.82 7.95 -7.63
N GLY A 256 23.58 7.61 -7.92
CA GLY A 256 22.52 8.56 -8.22
C GLY A 256 21.76 9.05 -6.98
N LEU A 257 20.51 9.46 -7.19
CA LEU A 257 19.57 9.89 -6.15
C LEU A 257 19.31 8.76 -5.15
N TYR A 258 19.18 7.50 -5.59
CA TYR A 258 19.04 6.36 -4.66
C TYR A 258 20.21 6.29 -3.67
N ASN A 259 21.44 6.31 -4.19
CA ASN A 259 22.66 6.24 -3.37
C ASN A 259 22.78 7.46 -2.44
N SER A 260 22.38 8.64 -2.90
CA SER A 260 22.36 9.85 -2.07
C SER A 260 21.40 9.72 -0.89
N ILE A 261 20.21 9.13 -1.09
CA ILE A 261 19.27 8.83 -0.01
C ILE A 261 19.86 7.77 0.93
N TYR A 262 20.54 6.76 0.38
CA TYR A 262 21.20 5.71 1.15
C TYR A 262 22.28 6.23 2.10
N GLU A 263 23.24 6.99 1.57
CA GLU A 263 24.33 7.56 2.37
C GLU A 263 23.80 8.48 3.47
N LYS A 264 22.78 9.29 3.16
CA LYS A 264 22.13 10.15 4.14
C LYS A 264 21.52 9.35 5.29
N GLN A 265 20.77 8.29 4.99
CA GLN A 265 20.15 7.44 6.01
C GLN A 265 21.19 6.69 6.85
N GLN A 266 22.27 6.20 6.24
CA GLN A 266 23.37 5.56 6.97
C GLN A 266 24.05 6.51 7.96
N LEU A 267 24.24 7.77 7.58
CA LEU A 267 24.76 8.81 8.47
C LEU A 267 23.81 9.11 9.63
N GLU A 268 22.51 9.25 9.35
CA GLU A 268 21.49 9.47 10.38
C GLU A 268 21.43 8.30 11.38
N ASP A 269 21.47 7.05 10.89
CA ASP A 269 21.48 5.85 11.72
C ASP A 269 22.76 5.74 12.57
N ALA A 270 23.91 6.16 12.04
CA ALA A 270 25.18 6.15 12.78
C ALA A 270 25.16 7.16 13.94
N ILE A 271 24.66 8.37 13.70
CA ILE A 271 24.55 9.42 14.72
C ILE A 271 23.61 8.99 15.85
N LEU A 272 22.47 8.36 15.51
CA LEU A 272 21.50 7.90 16.51
C LEU A 272 22.03 6.77 17.41
N LYS A 273 23.07 6.03 16.98
CA LYS A 273 23.69 4.97 17.78
C LYS A 273 24.78 5.48 18.74
N GLU A 274 25.23 6.72 18.57
CA GLU A 274 26.26 7.35 19.42
C GLU A 274 25.67 8.17 20.58
N VAL A 275 24.34 8.33 20.63
CA VAL A 275 23.58 9.07 21.66
C VAL A 275 22.83 8.09 22.57
#